data_AF-A7I7U1-F1
#
_entry.id   AF-A7I7U1-F1
#
_cell.length_a   1.000
_cell.length_b   1.000
_cell.length_c   1.000
_cell.angle_alpha   90.00
_cell.angle_beta   90.00
_cell.angle_gamma   90.00
#
_symmetry.space_group_name_H-M   'P 1'
#
loop_
_entity.id
_entity.type
_entity.pdbx_description
1 polymer ?
#
loop_
_entity_poly.entity_id
_entity_poly.type
_entity_poly.pdbx_seq_one_letter_code
_entity_poly.pdbx_strand_id
1 'polypeptide(L)' 'MKFGGNLVVNVQKSGEIYRCMICGNVVVVKEAGGGEITCHNEPMQLVESPENKSG' A
#
# COMPACT_ATOMS: atom_id res chain seq x y z
N MET A 1 19.15 17.06 -14.06
CA MET A 1 18.37 16.87 -12.82
C MET A 1 17.28 15.85 -13.08
N LYS A 2 17.15 14.79 -12.26
CA LYS A 2 15.89 14.15 -11.82
C LYS A 2 16.24 13.24 -10.63
N PHE A 3 15.98 13.73 -9.41
CA PHE A 3 15.96 12.87 -8.23
C PHE A 3 14.71 11.99 -8.36
N GLY A 4 14.90 10.75 -8.82
CA GLY A 4 13.85 9.73 -8.82
C GLY A 4 13.63 9.27 -7.39
N GLY A 5 12.82 10.03 -6.64
CA GLY A 5 12.34 9.58 -5.34
C GLY A 5 11.52 8.32 -5.54
N ASN A 6 12.05 7.19 -5.08
CA ASN A 6 11.26 5.98 -4.94
C ASN A 6 10.15 6.32 -3.94
N LEU A 7 8.90 6.39 -4.40
CA LEU A 7 7.73 6.58 -3.55
C LEU A 7 7.55 5.29 -2.75
N VAL A 8 8.36 5.11 -1.70
CA VAL A 8 8.25 3.98 -0.78
C VAL A 8 6.86 4.05 -0.16
N VAL A 9 6.04 3.03 -0.39
CA VAL A 9 4.66 3.00 0.09
C VAL A 9 4.66 2.47 1.51
N ASN A 10 4.85 3.36 2.49
CA ASN A 10 4.82 2.97 3.89
C ASN A 10 3.39 2.74 4.36
N VAL A 11 3.15 1.67 5.11
CA VAL A 11 1.87 1.44 5.79
C VAL A 11 1.74 2.44 6.93
N GLN A 12 0.67 3.23 6.91
CA GLN A 12 0.48 4.32 7.89
C GLN A 12 -0.68 4.05 8.84
N LYS A 13 -1.73 3.35 8.39
CA LYS A 13 -2.99 3.25 9.13
C LYS A 13 -3.60 1.86 9.06
N SER A 14 -4.20 1.44 10.16
CA SER A 14 -5.09 0.27 10.15
C SER A 14 -6.32 0.56 9.28
N GLY A 15 -6.77 -0.45 8.54
CA GLY A 15 -7.88 -0.35 7.59
C GLY A 15 -7.49 -0.01 6.16
N GLU A 16 -6.22 0.35 5.88
CA GLU A 16 -5.73 0.50 4.51
C GLU A 16 -5.88 -0.83 3.74
N ILE A 17 -6.37 -0.76 2.50
CA ILE A 17 -6.52 -1.90 1.61
C ILE A 17 -5.48 -1.79 0.50
N TYR A 18 -4.73 -2.87 0.29
CA TYR A 18 -3.69 -2.96 -0.73
C TYR A 18 -3.96 -4.11 -1.71
N ARG A 19 -3.61 -3.90 -2.98
CA ARG A 19 -3.74 -4.89 -4.05
C ARG A 19 -2.42 -5.13 -4.77
N CYS A 20 -2.09 -6.40 -5.00
CA CYS A 20 -1.00 -6.79 -5.87
C CYS A 20 -1.48 -6.74 -7.33
N MET A 21 -0.82 -5.95 -8.16
CA MET A 21 -1.18 -5.79 -9.57
C MET A 21 -0.71 -6.95 -10.46
N ILE A 22 0.11 -7.87 -9.93
CA ILE A 22 0.61 -9.05 -10.65
C ILE A 22 -0.32 -10.25 -10.46
N CYS A 23 -0.54 -10.69 -9.22
CA CYS A 23 -1.35 -11.89 -8.93
C CYS A 23 -2.79 -11.59 -8.49
N GLY A 24 -3.11 -10.34 -8.15
CA GLY A 24 -4.44 -9.94 -7.70
C GLY A 24 -4.74 -10.13 -6.21
N ASN A 25 -3.76 -10.55 -5.39
CA ASN A 25 -3.93 -10.64 -3.94
C ASN A 25 -4.36 -9.29 -3.34
N VAL A 26 -5.35 -9.32 -2.44
CA VAL A 26 -5.84 -8.14 -1.71
C VAL A 26 -5.66 -8.39 -0.22
N VAL A 27 -5.11 -7.41 0.49
CA VAL A 27 -4.91 -7.46 1.94
C VAL A 27 -5.45 -6.20 2.60
N VAL A 28 -5.91 -6.33 3.85
CA VAL A 28 -6.32 -5.21 4.69
C VAL A 28 -5.37 -5.11 5.87
N VAL A 29 -4.85 -3.92 6.15
CA VAL A 29 -3.98 -3.66 7.29
C VAL A 29 -4.79 -3.76 8.58
N LYS A 30 -4.40 -4.65 9.49
CA LYS A 30 -5.03 -4.75 10.82
C LYS A 30 -4.36 -3.84 11.83
N GLU A 31 -3.03 -3.74 11.78
CA GLU A 31 -2.21 -2.86 12.61
C GLU A 31 -1.12 -2.24 11.72
N ALA A 32 -0.88 -0.93 11.89
CA ALA A 32 0.07 -0.21 11.06
C ALA A 32 1.52 -0.37 11.57
N GLY A 33 2.47 -0.30 10.64
CA GLY A 33 3.90 -0.24 10.93
C GLY A 33 4.63 0.39 9.75
N GLY A 34 5.70 1.14 9.99
CA GLY A 34 6.35 1.98 8.95
C GLY A 34 7.09 1.23 7.83
N GLY A 35 6.82 -0.06 7.62
CA GLY A 35 7.34 -0.83 6.49
C GLY A 35 6.44 -0.77 5.26
N GLU A 36 6.92 -1.38 4.18
CA GLU A 36 6.20 -1.50 2.90
C GLU A 36 5.64 -2.93 2.72
N ILE A 37 4.46 -3.05 2.12
CA ILE A 37 3.87 -4.36 1.77
C ILE A 37 4.31 -4.72 0.35
N THR A 38 4.98 -5.87 0.21
CA THR A 38 5.42 -6.38 -1.09
C THR A 38 4.80 -7.74 -1.43
N CYS A 39 4.61 -7.99 -2.72
CA CYS A 39 4.16 -9.28 -3.25
C CYS A 39 4.81 -9.51 -4.61
N HIS A 40 5.45 -10.66 -4.84
CA HIS A 40 6.28 -10.93 -6.03
C HIS A 40 7.46 -9.96 -6.18
N ASN A 41 8.05 -9.54 -5.06
CA ASN A 41 9.16 -8.57 -4.97
C ASN A 41 8.82 -7.15 -5.44
N GLU A 42 7.54 -6.84 -5.64
CA GLU A 42 7.06 -5.51 -6.03
C GLU A 42 6.18 -4.90 -4.91
N PRO A 43 6.22 -3.57 -4.72
CA PRO A 43 5.28 -2.88 -3.83
C PRO A 43 3.83 -3.14 -4.21
N MET A 44 2.99 -3.40 -3.21
CA MET A 44 1.54 -3.46 -3.41
C MET A 44 0.96 -2.04 -3.51
N GLN A 45 -0.09 -1.87 -4.33
CA GLN A 45 -0.73 -0.57 -4.53
C GLN A 45 -1.84 -0.34 -3.50
N LEU A 46 -1.85 0.83 -2.85
CA LEU A 46 -2.95 1.27 -2.00
C LEU A 46 -4.21 1.49 -2.86
N VAL A 47 -5.30 0.81 -2.53
CA VAL A 47 -6.59 0.93 -3.25
C VAL A 47 -7.64 1.69 -2.44
N GLU A 48 -7.57 1.62 -1.11
CA GLU A 48 -8.49 2.34 -0.22
C GLU A 48 -7.74 2.74 1.05
N SER A 49 -7.87 4.02 1.46
CA SER A 49 -7.41 4.49 2.76
C SER A 49 -8.61 4.70 3.68
N PRO A 50 -8.47 4.43 5.00
CA PRO A 50 -9.57 4.58 5.96
C PRO A 50 -10.08 6.04 6.08
N GLU A 51 -9.34 7.01 5.55
CA GLU A 51 -9.67 8.43 5.55
C GLU A 51 -10.35 8.93 4.28
N ASN A 52 -10.42 8.10 3.23
CA ASN A 52 -11.21 8.38 2.03
C ASN A 52 -12.39 7.41 1.94
N LYS A 53 -13.35 7.56 2.85
CA LYS A 53 -14.71 7.11 2.56
C LYS A 53 -15.30 8.03 1.49
N SER A 54 -15.04 7.73 0.22
CA SER A 54 -15.94 8.19 -0.84
C SER A 54 -17.26 7.50 -0.59
N GLY A 55 -18.25 8.24 -0.09
CA GLY A 55 -19.65 7.82 -0.11
C GLY A 55 -20.14 7.63 -1.53
#